data_AF-A0A0H5Q6Z8-F1
#
_entry.id   AF-A0A0H5Q6Z8-F1
#
_cell.length_a   1.000
_cell.length_b   1.000
_cell.length_c   1.000
_cell.angle_alpha   90.00
_cell.angle_beta   90.00
_cell.angle_gamma   90.00
#
_symmetry.space_group_name_H-M   'P 1'
#
loop_
_entity.id
_entity.type
_entity.pdbx_description
1 polymer ?
#
loop_
_entity_poly.entity_id
_entity_poly.type
_entity_poly.pdbx_seq_one_letter_code
_entity_poly.pdbx_strand_id
1 'polypeptide(L)'
;MQDLSLLKRRRIWQLLLAFRALVHTRDDTQHYRIYSIPIITIAKEEVGNVVTQSVVALAITVTLTQCVDRDVVFNTMIQKVPAKVADVNKRAFELGEKYANEALRKGC
;
A
#
# COMPACT_ATOMS: atom_id res chain seq x y z
N MET A 1 -9.94 -29.94 -10.46
CA MET A 1 -10.96 -29.01 -9.96
C MET A 1 -10.58 -28.67 -8.53
N GLN A 2 -9.87 -27.56 -8.31
CA GLN A 2 -9.33 -27.21 -6.99
C GLN A 2 -10.48 -26.90 -6.03
N ASP A 3 -10.43 -27.53 -4.87
CA ASP A 3 -11.46 -27.48 -3.84
C ASP A 3 -11.57 -26.05 -3.26
N LEU A 4 -12.61 -25.32 -3.69
CA LEU A 4 -12.94 -23.97 -3.25
C LEU A 4 -13.23 -23.88 -1.73
N SER A 5 -13.39 -25.00 -1.02
CA SER A 5 -13.65 -25.00 0.42
C SER A 5 -12.42 -24.62 1.27
N LEU A 6 -11.21 -24.80 0.73
CA LEU A 6 -9.96 -24.38 1.36
C LEU A 6 -9.72 -22.87 1.25
N LEU A 7 -10.25 -22.22 0.21
CA LEU A 7 -10.23 -20.75 0.07
C LEU A 7 -11.18 -20.05 1.04
N LYS A 8 -12.29 -20.69 1.44
CA LYS A 8 -13.23 -20.13 2.45
C LYS A 8 -12.66 -20.06 3.86
N ARG A 9 -11.59 -20.81 4.17
CA ARG A 9 -11.09 -20.98 5.55
C ARG A 9 -9.88 -20.10 5.90
N ARG A 10 -9.34 -19.34 4.94
CA ARG A 10 -8.39 -18.27 5.20
C ARG A 10 -9.14 -16.95 5.09
N ARG A 11 -9.42 -16.31 6.24
CA ARG A 11 -9.90 -14.91 6.33
C ARG A 11 -8.81 -13.96 5.79
N ILE A 12 -8.52 -14.04 4.51
CA ILE A 12 -7.77 -13.04 3.77
C ILE A 12 -8.84 -12.05 3.32
N TRP A 13 -9.07 -11.04 4.14
CA TRP A 13 -9.87 -9.89 3.72
C TRP A 13 -9.23 -9.35 2.44
N GLN A 14 -9.92 -9.47 1.31
CA GLN A 14 -9.44 -8.94 0.04
C GLN A 14 -9.37 -7.41 0.17
N LEU A 15 -8.15 -6.92 0.31
CA LEU A 15 -7.88 -5.51 0.53
C LEU A 15 -7.80 -4.85 -0.84
N LEU A 16 -8.77 -4.01 -1.17
CA LEU A 16 -8.76 -3.25 -2.42
C LEU A 16 -8.04 -1.92 -2.15
N LEU A 17 -6.83 -1.76 -2.69
CA LEU A 17 -6.18 -0.45 -2.76
C LEU A 17 -6.83 0.35 -3.90
N ALA A 18 -7.82 1.18 -3.57
CA ALA A 18 -8.51 2.01 -4.55
C ALA A 18 -7.91 3.43 -4.58
N PHE A 19 -7.50 3.88 -5.76
CA PHE A 19 -7.19 5.30 -6.01
C PHE A 19 -8.49 6.11 -5.90
N ARG A 20 -8.59 6.98 -4.88
CA ARG A 20 -9.77 7.81 -4.56
C ARG A 20 -10.34 8.61 -5.75
N ALA A 21 -9.57 8.84 -6.80
CA ALA A 21 -9.99 9.60 -7.97
C ALA A 21 -10.52 8.76 -9.16
N LEU A 22 -10.37 7.43 -9.16
CA LEU A 22 -10.56 6.64 -10.39
C LEU A 22 -11.46 5.40 -10.27
N VAL A 23 -11.71 4.86 -9.07
CA VAL A 23 -12.45 3.59 -8.94
C VAL A 23 -13.40 3.64 -7.76
N HIS A 24 -14.67 3.99 -7.99
CA HIS A 24 -15.76 3.79 -7.03
C HIS A 24 -17.00 3.27 -7.79
N THR A 25 -17.34 2.00 -7.58
CA THR A 25 -18.69 1.46 -7.84
C THR A 25 -19.42 1.34 -6.50
N ARG A 26 -20.71 1.73 -6.44
CA ARG A 26 -21.49 1.77 -5.18
C ARG A 26 -21.59 0.42 -4.44
N ASP A 27 -21.28 -0.68 -5.11
CA ASP A 27 -21.43 -2.05 -4.59
C ASP A 27 -20.18 -2.54 -3.81
N ASP A 28 -19.02 -1.95 -4.07
CA ASP A 28 -17.73 -2.45 -3.55
C ASP A 28 -17.55 -2.20 -2.04
N THR A 29 -18.22 -1.17 -1.50
CA THR A 29 -18.15 -0.82 -0.07
C THR A 29 -18.82 -1.85 0.83
N GLN A 30 -19.69 -2.71 0.28
CA GLN A 30 -20.37 -3.76 1.05
C GLN A 30 -19.52 -5.02 1.22
N HIS A 31 -18.57 -5.24 0.30
CA HIS A 31 -17.77 -6.47 0.23
C HIS A 31 -16.30 -6.25 0.61
N TYR A 32 -15.79 -5.03 0.50
CA TYR A 32 -14.38 -4.73 0.69
C TYR A 32 -14.12 -3.61 1.71
N ARG A 33 -12.99 -3.73 2.39
CA ARG A 33 -12.49 -2.68 3.27
C ARG A 33 -11.68 -1.68 2.43
N ILE A 34 -12.27 -0.51 2.18
CA ILE A 34 -11.68 0.51 1.30
C ILE A 34 -10.85 1.49 2.12
N TYR A 35 -9.56 1.61 1.79
CA TYR A 35 -8.65 2.60 2.35
C TYR A 35 -8.33 3.67 1.33
N SER A 36 -8.77 4.91 1.59
CA SER A 36 -8.50 6.05 0.73
C SER A 36 -7.21 6.75 1.15
N ILE A 37 -6.11 6.49 0.44
CA ILE A 37 -4.80 7.10 0.68
C ILE A 37 -4.34 7.86 -0.59
N PRO A 38 -3.99 9.16 -0.52
CA PRO A 38 -3.64 9.96 -1.69
C PRO A 38 -2.19 9.74 -2.15
N ILE A 39 -1.89 8.55 -2.70
CA ILE A 39 -0.52 8.11 -3.07
C ILE A 39 0.22 9.12 -3.96
N ILE A 40 -0.44 9.65 -4.98
CA ILE A 40 0.17 10.59 -5.93
C ILE A 40 0.54 11.91 -5.24
N THR A 41 -0.35 12.43 -4.40
CA THR A 41 -0.13 13.65 -3.62
C THR A 41 1.07 13.45 -2.67
N ILE A 42 1.13 12.33 -1.97
CA ILE A 42 2.25 12.00 -1.08
C ILE A 42 3.58 11.98 -1.86
N ALA A 43 3.61 11.32 -3.01
CA ALA A 43 4.82 11.24 -3.83
C ALA A 43 5.24 12.61 -4.41
N LYS A 44 4.27 13.40 -4.89
CA LYS A 44 4.56 14.68 -5.54
C LYS A 44 4.87 15.80 -4.55
N GLU A 45 4.08 15.92 -3.48
CA GLU A 45 4.10 17.09 -2.58
C GLU A 45 4.94 16.85 -1.32
N GLU A 46 4.90 15.65 -0.74
CA GLU A 46 5.61 15.38 0.53
C GLU A 46 6.98 14.75 0.33
N VAL A 47 7.12 13.88 -0.68
CA VAL A 47 8.41 13.30 -1.09
C VAL A 47 9.15 14.22 -2.05
N GLY A 48 8.42 14.93 -2.91
CA GLY A 48 8.99 15.81 -3.94
C GLY A 48 9.39 15.09 -5.24
N ASN A 49 8.97 13.83 -5.43
CA ASN A 49 9.26 13.07 -6.64
C ASN A 49 8.10 12.12 -6.98
N VAL A 50 7.31 12.46 -8.00
CA VAL A 50 6.17 11.66 -8.46
C VAL A 50 6.54 10.22 -8.85
N VAL A 51 7.81 9.95 -9.21
CA VAL A 51 8.29 8.60 -9.56
C VAL A 51 8.25 7.65 -8.36
N THR A 52 8.33 8.15 -7.13
CA THR A 52 8.30 7.31 -5.92
C THR A 52 6.89 6.85 -5.54
N GLN A 53 5.87 7.17 -6.32
CA GLN A 53 4.49 6.70 -6.09
C GLN A 53 4.39 5.18 -5.95
N SER A 54 5.23 4.42 -6.68
CA SER A 54 5.29 2.96 -6.61
C SER A 54 5.81 2.48 -5.25
N VAL A 55 6.80 3.17 -4.69
CA VAL A 55 7.36 2.87 -3.37
C VAL A 55 6.36 3.22 -2.25
N VAL A 56 5.66 4.35 -2.37
CA VAL A 56 4.57 4.69 -1.44
C VAL A 56 3.49 3.60 -1.45
N ALA A 57 3.06 3.16 -2.64
CA ALA A 57 2.07 2.09 -2.79
C ALA A 57 2.57 0.75 -2.20
N LEU A 58 3.85 0.41 -2.41
CA LEU A 58 4.47 -0.79 -1.86
C LEU A 58 4.44 -0.78 -0.33
N ALA A 59 4.89 0.32 0.29
CA ALA A 59 4.89 0.47 1.74
C ALA A 59 3.49 0.39 2.34
N ILE A 60 2.50 1.02 1.69
CA ILE A 60 1.10 0.93 2.10
C ILE A 60 0.62 -0.52 2.06
N THR A 61 0.91 -1.23 0.97
CA THR A 61 0.46 -2.61 0.78
C THR A 61 1.03 -3.53 1.85
N VAL A 62 2.33 -3.44 2.11
CA VAL A 62 3.00 -4.24 3.15
C VAL A 62 2.43 -3.90 4.53
N THR A 63 2.22 -2.63 4.84
CA THR A 63 1.69 -2.19 6.13
C THR A 63 0.26 -2.68 6.36
N LEU A 64 -0.61 -2.60 5.34
CA LEU A 64 -2.01 -2.99 5.47
C LEU A 64 -2.21 -4.50 5.46
N THR A 65 -1.41 -5.24 4.69
CA THR A 65 -1.61 -6.69 4.50
C THR A 65 -0.72 -7.56 5.38
N GLN A 66 0.41 -7.02 5.86
CA GLN A 66 1.43 -7.76 6.60
C GLN A 66 1.85 -9.08 5.89
N CYS A 67 1.79 -9.09 4.55
CA CYS A 67 1.99 -10.29 3.75
C CYS A 67 3.46 -10.73 3.68
N VAL A 68 4.39 -9.81 3.90
CA VAL A 68 5.84 -10.01 3.91
C VAL A 68 6.42 -9.16 5.04
N ASP A 69 7.54 -9.63 5.61
CA ASP A 69 8.29 -8.86 6.59
C ASP A 69 8.72 -7.49 6.04
N ARG A 70 8.48 -6.46 6.86
CA ARG A 70 8.71 -5.07 6.49
C ARG A 70 10.17 -4.80 6.13
N ASP A 71 11.10 -5.32 6.92
CA ASP A 71 12.52 -5.04 6.74
C ASP A 71 13.07 -5.79 5.52
N VAL A 72 12.56 -6.99 5.24
CA VAL A 72 12.86 -7.70 3.97
C VAL A 72 12.45 -6.86 2.76
N VAL A 73 11.24 -6.30 2.77
CA VAL A 73 10.78 -5.46 1.64
C VAL A 73 11.60 -4.18 1.54
N PHE A 74 11.84 -3.49 2.66
CA PHE A 74 12.62 -2.26 2.68
C PHE A 74 14.04 -2.47 2.17
N ASN A 75 14.74 -3.49 2.67
CA ASN A 75 16.12 -3.79 2.25
C ASN A 75 16.18 -4.18 0.77
N THR A 76 15.24 -5.00 0.29
CA THR A 76 15.16 -5.39 -1.12
C THR A 76 14.90 -4.19 -2.02
N MET A 77 14.01 -3.29 -1.60
CA MET A 77 13.73 -2.05 -2.33
C MET A 77 15.01 -1.20 -2.43
N ILE A 78 15.73 -1.01 -1.33
CA ILE A 78 16.97 -0.22 -1.30
C ILE A 78 18.05 -0.80 -2.23
N GLN A 79 18.16 -2.13 -2.32
CA GLN A 79 19.08 -2.79 -3.24
C GLN A 79 18.72 -2.59 -4.72
N LYS A 80 17.42 -2.42 -5.02
CA LYS A 80 16.93 -2.27 -6.40
C LYS A 80 16.90 -0.82 -6.89
N VAL A 81 16.85 0.16 -5.99
CA VAL A 81 16.82 1.58 -6.38
C VAL A 81 18.24 2.11 -6.63
N PRO A 82 18.44 3.01 -7.60
CA PRO A 82 19.72 3.66 -7.80
C PRO A 82 20.13 4.46 -6.55
N ALA A 83 21.42 4.41 -6.19
CA ALA A 83 21.95 5.07 -5.00
C ALA A 83 21.61 6.58 -4.93
N LYS A 84 21.58 7.27 -6.07
CA LYS A 84 21.26 8.71 -6.17
C LYS A 84 19.85 9.07 -5.66
N VAL A 85 18.92 8.12 -5.70
CA VAL A 85 17.52 8.33 -5.29
C VAL A 85 17.15 7.50 -4.06
N ALA A 86 18.11 6.83 -3.42
CA ALA A 86 17.86 5.95 -2.30
C ALA A 86 17.15 6.68 -1.16
N ASP A 87 17.61 7.87 -0.78
CA ASP A 87 17.03 8.61 0.36
C ASP A 87 15.61 9.12 0.08
N VAL A 88 15.32 9.50 -1.16
CA VAL A 88 13.97 9.89 -1.59
C VAL A 88 13.02 8.70 -1.52
N ASN A 89 13.50 7.50 -1.88
CA ASN A 89 12.70 6.28 -1.78
C ASN A 89 12.54 5.79 -0.32
N LYS A 90 13.54 5.97 0.55
CA LYS A 90 13.39 5.70 2.00
C LYS A 90 12.26 6.54 2.58
N ARG A 91 12.28 7.86 2.32
CA ARG A 91 11.23 8.79 2.75
C ARG A 91 9.87 8.42 2.18
N ALA A 92 9.80 8.01 0.92
CA ALA A 92 8.56 7.53 0.31
C ALA A 92 8.00 6.28 1.02
N PHE A 93 8.86 5.34 1.40
CA PHE A 93 8.47 4.15 2.13
C PHE A 93 7.91 4.51 3.51
N GLU A 94 8.64 5.33 4.28
CA GLU A 94 8.22 5.80 5.62
C GLU A 94 6.89 6.55 5.59
N LEU A 95 6.68 7.43 4.59
CA LEU A 95 5.40 8.13 4.42
C LEU A 95 4.28 7.16 4.07
N GLY A 96 4.52 6.16 3.21
CA GLY A 96 3.55 5.12 2.93
C GLY A 96 3.15 4.33 4.18
N GLU A 97 4.10 3.95 5.04
CA GLU A 97 3.83 3.28 6.33
C GLU A 97 3.01 4.18 7.26
N LYS A 98 3.38 5.46 7.38
CA LYS A 98 2.65 6.44 8.20
C LYS A 98 1.19 6.54 7.78
N TYR A 99 0.92 6.75 6.49
CA TYR A 99 -0.44 6.92 5.98
C TYR A 99 -1.26 5.63 6.04
N ALA A 100 -0.64 4.48 5.84
CA ALA A 100 -1.31 3.19 6.03
C ALA A 100 -1.71 2.96 7.49
N ASN A 101 -0.82 3.23 8.45
CA ASN A 101 -1.15 3.16 9.87
C ASN A 101 -2.24 4.15 10.28
N GLU A 102 -2.22 5.37 9.74
CA GLU A 102 -3.31 6.34 9.94
C GLU A 102 -4.64 5.83 9.42
N ALA A 103 -4.64 5.20 8.23
CA ALA A 103 -5.83 4.62 7.63
C ALA A 103 -6.36 3.41 8.44
N LEU A 104 -5.47 2.59 9.02
CA LEU A 104 -5.84 1.51 9.96
C LEU A 104 -6.51 2.06 11.22
N ARG A 105 -5.96 3.14 11.81
CA ARG A 105 -6.49 3.76 13.03
C ARG A 105 -7.84 4.46 12.82
N LYS A 106 -8.03 5.12 11.68
CA LYS A 106 -9.28 5.83 11.38
C LYS A 106 -10.48 4.89 11.23
N GLY A 107 -10.23 3.60 11.00
CA GLY A 107 -11.30 2.66 10.65
C GLY A 107 -11.87 2.99 9.26
N CYS A 108 -12.54 2.02 8.66
CA CYS A 108 -13.32 2.20 7.44
C CYS A 108 -14.74 2.58 7.81
#